data_AF-A0A2N6QNS6-F1
#
_entry.id   AF-A0A2N6QNS6-F1
#
_cell.length_a   1.000
_cell.length_b   1.000
_cell.length_c   1.000
_cell.angle_alpha   90.00
_cell.angle_beta   90.00
_cell.angle_gamma   90.00
#
_symmetry.space_group_name_H-M   'P 1'
#
loop_
_entity.id
_entity.type
_entity.pdbx_description
1 polymer ?
#
loop_
_entity_poly.entity_id
_entity_poly.type
_entity_poly.pdbx_seq_one_letter_code
_entity_poly.pdbx_strand_id
1 'polypeptide(L)' 'MDHLPLHDTPMLVSAINFLLRDEEFDNLDQICYHFNVDREELEKRLAAGGFQYSAELNRVW' A
#
# COMPACT_ATOMS: atom_id res chain seq x y z
N MET A 1 2.64 17.62 -0.59
CA MET A 1 2.83 16.95 0.72
C MET A 1 2.38 15.53 0.43
N ASP A 2 3.26 14.73 -0.16
CA ASP A 2 2.90 13.51 -0.90
C ASP A 2 3.69 12.31 -0.37
N HIS A 3 3.59 12.07 0.92
CA HIS A 3 4.17 10.87 1.52
C HIS A 3 3.05 10.00 2.05
N LEU A 4 3.08 8.72 1.68
CA LEU A 4 2.28 7.69 2.32
C LEU A 4 2.48 7.77 3.84
N PRO A 5 1.44 7.52 4.65
CA PRO A 5 1.54 7.50 6.11
C PRO A 5 2.29 6.22 6.55
N LEU A 6 3.60 6.16 6.26
CA LEU A 6 4.49 5.04 6.55
C LEU A 6 4.68 4.80 8.05
N HIS A 7 4.25 5.74 8.89
CA HIS A 7 4.36 5.67 10.35
C HIS A 7 3.17 4.94 11.00
N ASP A 8 2.02 4.88 10.32
CA ASP A 8 0.79 4.27 10.82
C ASP A 8 0.31 3.18 9.87
N THR A 9 0.62 1.91 10.19
CA THR A 9 0.21 0.76 9.38
C THR A 9 -1.28 0.72 9.03
N PRO A 10 -2.25 0.91 9.96
CA PRO A 10 -3.67 0.90 9.59
C PRO A 10 -4.06 2.04 8.64
N MET A 11 -3.37 3.18 8.75
CA MET A 11 -3.60 4.34 7.89
C MET A 11 -2.99 4.11 6.50
N LEU A 12 -1.82 3.46 6.43
CA LEU A 12 -1.17 3.01 5.21
C LEU A 12 -2.04 2.01 4.43
N VAL A 13 -2.57 1.00 5.12
CA VAL A 13 -3.50 0.00 4.55
C VAL A 13 -4.73 0.67 3.98
N SER A 14 -5.30 1.64 4.70
CA SER A 14 -6.47 2.40 4.23
C SER A 14 -6.14 3.24 3.01
N ALA A 15 -4.98 3.91 2.97
CA ALA A 15 -4.52 4.68 1.82
C ALA A 15 -4.32 3.77 0.59
N ILE A 16 -3.63 2.64 0.75
CA ILE A 16 -3.43 1.67 -0.33
C ILE A 16 -4.77 1.13 -0.83
N ASN A 17 -5.69 0.74 0.06
CA ASN A 17 -7.02 0.28 -0.33
C ASN A 17 -7.83 1.37 -1.03
N PHE A 18 -7.67 2.64 -0.65
CA PHE A 18 -8.34 3.76 -1.31
C PHE A 18 -7.80 3.95 -2.73
N LEU A 19 -6.48 3.93 -2.91
CA LEU A 19 -5.79 4.07 -4.19
C LEU A 19 -6.11 2.93 -5.16
N LEU A 20 -6.13 1.68 -4.67
CA LEU A 20 -6.51 0.51 -5.46
C LEU A 20 -8.00 0.50 -5.79
N ARG A 21 -8.86 1.00 -4.88
CA ARG A 21 -10.31 1.09 -5.09
C ARG A 21 -10.70 2.16 -6.11
N ASP A 22 -9.98 3.26 -6.15
CA ASP A 22 -10.25 4.35 -7.11
C ASP A 22 -9.81 4.00 -8.54
N GLU A 23 -9.26 2.79 -8.75
CA GLU A 23 -8.70 2.31 -10.03
C GLU A 23 -7.58 3.22 -10.59
N GLU A 24 -7.08 4.16 -9.77
CA GLU A 24 -5.98 5.06 -10.10
C GLU A 24 -4.66 4.27 -10.22
N PHE A 25 -4.59 3.14 -9.50
CA PHE A 25 -3.47 2.21 -9.54
C PHE A 25 -3.95 0.77 -9.68
N ASP A 26 -3.43 0.08 -10.69
CA ASP A 26 -3.79 -1.31 -10.97
C ASP A 26 -3.14 -2.28 -9.97
N ASN A 27 -1.99 -1.88 -9.40
CA ASN A 27 -1.18 -2.72 -8.52
C ASN A 27 -0.42 -1.90 -7.48
N LEU A 28 -0.04 -2.56 -6.37
CA LEU A 28 0.83 -1.99 -5.34
C LEU A 28 2.15 -1.47 -5.91
N ASP A 29 2.67 -2.11 -6.95
CA ASP A 29 3.94 -1.73 -7.59
C ASP A 29 3.88 -0.31 -8.19
N GLN A 30 2.75 0.07 -8.78
CA GLN A 30 2.57 1.42 -9.31
C GLN A 30 2.45 2.46 -8.21
N ILE A 31 1.81 2.11 -7.08
CA ILE A 31 1.75 2.94 -5.88
C ILE A 31 3.17 3.13 -5.34
N CYS A 32 3.92 2.05 -5.17
CA CYS A 32 5.33 2.08 -4.77
C CYS A 32 6.17 2.98 -5.68
N TYR A 33 6.01 2.85 -7.00
CA TYR A 33 6.73 3.69 -7.96
C TYR A 33 6.34 5.17 -7.85
N HIS A 34 5.05 5.47 -7.73
CA HIS A 34 4.53 6.84 -7.64
C HIS A 34 4.99 7.55 -6.37
N PHE A 35 4.92 6.86 -5.23
CA PHE A 35 5.34 7.39 -3.93
C PHE A 35 6.85 7.22 -3.67
N ASN A 36 7.60 6.68 -4.64
CA ASN A 36 9.02 6.38 -4.52
C ASN A 36 9.34 5.54 -3.26
N VAL A 37 8.52 4.53 -2.98
CA VAL A 37 8.65 3.62 -1.84
C VAL A 37 9.04 2.23 -2.33
N ASP A 38 10.02 1.62 -1.65
CA ASP A 38 10.38 0.23 -1.89
C ASP A 38 9.24 -0.71 -1.52
N ARG A 39 8.86 -1.57 -2.47
CA ARG A 39 7.83 -2.59 -2.28
C ARG A 39 8.15 -3.51 -1.11
N GLU A 40 9.39 -3.97 -1.00
CA GLU A 40 9.81 -4.84 0.11
C GLU A 40 9.66 -4.15 1.48
N GLU A 41 9.94 -2.86 1.56
CA GLU A 41 9.79 -2.10 2.80
C GLU A 41 8.30 -1.88 3.13
N LEU A 42 7.50 -1.62 2.10
CA LEU A 42 6.04 -1.49 2.23
C LEU A 42 5.42 -2.81 2.72
N GLU A 43 5.78 -3.93 2.10
CA GLU A 43 5.30 -5.27 2.48
C GLU A 43 5.77 -5.64 3.90
N LYS A 44 7.01 -5.30 4.29
CA LYS A 44 7.48 -5.48 5.68
C LYS A 44 6.67 -4.67 6.68
N ARG A 45 6.31 -3.43 6.35
CA ARG A 45 5.49 -2.57 7.23
C ARG A 45 4.06 -3.10 7.35
N LEU A 46 3.47 -3.54 6.24
CA LEU A 46 2.17 -4.20 6.23
C LEU A 46 2.20 -5.45 7.10
N ALA A 47 3.17 -6.34 6.88
CA ALA A 47 3.35 -7.55 7.65
C ALA A 47 3.60 -7.29 9.15
N ALA A 48 4.34 -6.22 9.49
CA ALA A 48 4.56 -5.81 10.87
C ALA A 48 3.27 -5.38 11.59
N GLY A 49 2.28 -4.88 10.86
CA GLY A 49 0.93 -4.62 11.40
C GLY A 49 -0.04 -5.79 11.27
N GLY A 50 0.40 -6.94 10.75
CA GLY A 50 -0.44 -8.11 10.50
C GLY A 50 -1.26 -8.03 9.21
N PHE A 51 -0.90 -7.12 8.29
CA PHE A 51 -1.59 -6.93 7.03
C PHE A 51 -0.83 -7.55 5.86
N GLN A 52 -1.55 -7.99 4.83
CA GLN A 52 -0.98 -8.63 3.65
C GLN A 52 -1.68 -8.15 2.37
N TYR A 53 -0.88 -7.82 1.36
CA TYR A 53 -1.39 -7.40 0.05
C TYR A 53 -1.76 -8.63 -0.80
N SER A 54 -2.97 -8.62 -1.35
CA SER A 54 -3.44 -9.60 -2.33
C SER A 54 -3.52 -8.94 -3.70
N ALA A 55 -2.59 -9.27 -4.59
CA ALA A 55 -2.61 -8.83 -5.99
C ALA A 55 -3.83 -9.36 -6.76
N GLU A 56 -4.30 -10.58 -6.43
CA GLU A 56 -5.48 -11.17 -7.09
C GLU A 56 -6.79 -10.41 -6.81
N LEU A 57 -6.88 -9.78 -5.64
CA LEU A 57 -8.07 -9.06 -5.20
C LEU A 57 -7.88 -7.54 -5.20
N ASN A 58 -6.69 -7.06 -5.61
CA ASN A 58 -6.27 -5.67 -5.54
C ASN A 58 -6.65 -4.99 -4.23
N ARG A 59 -6.35 -5.64 -3.11
CA ARG A 59 -6.62 -5.12 -1.77
C ARG A 59 -5.64 -5.63 -0.73
N VAL A 60 -5.49 -4.85 0.33
CA VAL A 60 -4.70 -5.22 1.50
C VAL A 60 -5.65 -5.69 2.60
N TRP A 61 -5.34 -6.83 3.22
CA TRP A 61 -6.11 -7.47 4.30
C TRP A 61 -5.37 -7.38 5.62
#